data_AF-A0AAV7B9B6-F1
#
_entry.id   AF-A0AAV7B9B6-F1
#
_cell.length_a   1.000
_cell.length_b   1.000
_cell.length_c   1.000
_cell.angle_alpha   90.00
_cell.angle_beta   90.00
_cell.angle_gamma   90.00
#
_symmetry.space_group_name_H-M   'P 1'
#
loop_
_entity.id
_entity.type
_entity.pdbx_description
1 polymer ?
#
loop_
_entity_poly.entity_id
_entity_poly.type
_entity_poly.pdbx_seq_one_letter_code
_entity_poly.pdbx_strand_id
1 'polypeptide(L)'
;MILIEPIQGWEGRSIRSYGNVIMSSLAVMQISHTMEMTECFMVLFPRHLLLLSMDHKERRFLYQGLLPLSGMSVVCAQSNTGYTFEISGPMIEPRQVSCLSSSERSLWISALHKHIQEANTHHSPVSPNISILSYLIPCDQFWKKRELIRYLTSCPIQKWEGKAIHHMGHVIFLSTVQAAHTIDGDFEERIMVLFPEDLVFLSVDAHKTSVIHQGTLPLNAIHVEESLTCNERLEFQITGDLMEPMLILCMTPEDYTHWVFHLQKPHHIPCGVTLHPFPSVPPKYRRR
;
A
#
# COMPACT_ATOMS: atom_id res chain seq x y z
N MET A 1 -10.69 24.26 -18.99
CA MET A 1 -9.68 25.00 -18.22
C MET A 1 -8.82 24.13 -17.30
N ILE A 2 -9.12 22.85 -17.06
CA ILE A 2 -8.35 21.95 -16.16
C ILE A 2 -7.09 21.34 -16.85
N LEU A 3 -6.96 21.46 -18.18
CA LEU A 3 -5.88 20.84 -18.96
C LEU A 3 -4.68 21.77 -19.26
N ILE A 4 -4.66 22.98 -18.68
CA ILE A 4 -3.65 24.02 -18.99
C ILE A 4 -2.70 24.26 -17.81
N GLU A 5 -3.13 24.03 -16.57
CA GLU A 5 -2.27 24.17 -15.39
C GLU A 5 -1.71 22.81 -14.95
N PRO A 6 -0.44 22.74 -14.51
CA PRO A 6 0.14 21.53 -13.96
C PRO A 6 -0.54 21.18 -12.64
N ILE A 7 -1.16 20.01 -12.57
CA ILE A 7 -1.70 19.45 -11.32
C ILE A 7 -0.50 19.16 -10.42
N GLN A 8 -0.47 19.76 -9.24
CA GLN A 8 0.62 19.58 -8.29
C GLN A 8 0.53 18.18 -7.67
N GLY A 9 1.67 17.48 -7.64
CA GLY A 9 1.74 16.08 -7.18
C GLY A 9 1.20 15.07 -8.20
N TRP A 10 1.06 15.44 -9.47
CA TRP A 10 0.63 14.50 -10.51
C TRP A 10 1.68 13.42 -10.77
N GLU A 11 1.35 12.19 -10.44
CA GLU A 11 2.25 11.02 -10.57
C GLU A 11 1.91 10.13 -11.78
N GLY A 12 0.80 10.42 -12.47
CA GLY A 12 0.35 9.64 -13.63
C GLY A 12 1.09 9.99 -14.93
N ARG A 13 0.83 9.20 -15.99
CA ARG A 13 1.18 9.59 -17.37
C ARG A 13 0.53 10.92 -17.74
N SER A 14 0.89 11.52 -18.89
CA SER A 14 0.25 12.74 -19.38
C SER A 14 -1.28 12.64 -19.26
N ILE A 15 -1.93 13.65 -18.68
CA ILE A 15 -3.39 13.66 -18.47
C ILE A 15 -4.19 13.38 -19.76
N ARG A 16 -3.60 13.72 -20.93
CA ARG A 16 -4.19 13.44 -22.25
C ARG A 16 -4.27 11.95 -22.60
N SER A 17 -3.41 11.12 -21.99
CA SER A 17 -3.41 9.66 -22.19
C SER A 17 -4.62 8.95 -21.59
N TYR A 18 -5.36 9.63 -20.71
CA TYR A 18 -6.57 9.10 -20.09
C TYR A 18 -7.82 9.25 -20.95
N GLY A 19 -7.71 9.93 -22.09
CA GLY A 19 -8.81 10.20 -23.00
C GLY A 19 -9.48 11.55 -22.71
N ASN A 20 -10.61 11.77 -23.37
CA ASN A 20 -11.38 13.00 -23.21
C ASN A 20 -12.12 12.99 -21.88
N VAL A 21 -12.21 14.16 -21.24
CA VAL A 21 -13.04 14.35 -20.06
C VAL A 21 -14.50 14.18 -20.46
N ILE A 22 -15.19 13.23 -19.82
CA ILE A 22 -16.62 12.97 -20.02
C ILE A 22 -17.44 13.96 -19.18
N MET A 23 -17.00 14.17 -17.95
CA MET A 23 -17.71 15.00 -16.98
C MET A 23 -16.74 15.43 -15.89
N SER A 24 -16.96 16.61 -15.34
CA SER A 24 -16.20 17.10 -14.20
C SER A 24 -17.03 18.05 -13.37
N SER A 25 -16.95 17.94 -12.05
CA SER A 25 -17.59 18.89 -11.15
C SER A 25 -16.99 18.85 -9.75
N LEU A 26 -17.37 19.83 -8.93
CA LEU A 26 -17.02 19.89 -7.52
C LEU A 26 -18.02 19.07 -6.72
N ALA A 27 -17.52 18.26 -5.80
CA ALA A 27 -18.32 17.45 -4.90
C ALA A 27 -17.71 17.48 -3.49
N VAL A 28 -18.51 17.14 -2.48
CA VAL A 28 -17.98 16.88 -1.14
C VAL A 28 -17.93 15.38 -0.92
N MET A 29 -16.76 14.87 -0.58
CA MET A 29 -16.51 13.45 -0.40
C MET A 29 -16.31 13.13 1.08
N GLN A 30 -17.00 12.10 1.55
CA GLN A 30 -16.85 11.53 2.89
C GLN A 30 -16.22 10.16 2.79
N ILE A 31 -15.15 9.91 3.55
CA ILE A 31 -14.60 8.55 3.69
C ILE A 31 -15.31 7.87 4.86
N SER A 32 -15.88 6.68 4.64
CA SER A 32 -16.78 6.04 5.60
C SER A 32 -16.15 5.73 6.97
N HIS A 33 -14.82 5.54 7.05
CA HIS A 33 -14.13 5.26 8.31
C HIS A 33 -13.77 6.51 9.12
N THR A 34 -13.41 7.62 8.47
CA THR A 34 -12.96 8.83 9.17
C THR A 34 -14.08 9.83 9.41
N MET A 35 -15.21 9.70 8.68
CA MET A 35 -16.28 10.69 8.63
C MET A 35 -15.81 12.12 8.27
N GLU A 36 -14.61 12.23 7.71
CA GLU A 36 -14.04 13.49 7.28
C GLU A 36 -14.67 13.90 5.95
N MET A 37 -15.13 15.15 5.88
CA MET A 37 -15.73 15.75 4.70
C MET A 37 -14.70 16.61 3.99
N THR A 38 -14.36 16.24 2.76
CA THR A 38 -13.36 16.96 1.97
C THR A 38 -13.98 17.44 0.67
N GLU A 39 -13.80 18.71 0.35
CA GLU A 39 -14.17 19.25 -0.96
C GLU A 39 -13.20 18.71 -2.03
N CYS A 40 -13.75 18.05 -3.04
CA CYS A 40 -13.00 17.35 -4.06
C CYS A 40 -13.54 17.70 -5.44
N PHE A 41 -12.64 18.02 -6.37
CA PHE A 41 -12.95 18.18 -7.77
C PHE A 41 -12.79 16.84 -8.48
N MET A 42 -13.90 16.30 -8.99
CA MET A 42 -13.97 15.00 -9.65
C MET A 42 -13.90 15.18 -11.17
N VAL A 43 -13.09 14.36 -11.85
CA VAL A 43 -12.98 14.34 -13.30
C VAL A 43 -13.11 12.91 -13.82
N LEU A 44 -14.16 12.66 -14.59
CA LEU A 44 -14.44 11.36 -15.19
C LEU A 44 -13.79 11.24 -16.56
N PHE A 45 -12.92 10.24 -16.70
CA PHE A 45 -12.34 9.76 -17.95
C PHE A 45 -12.98 8.41 -18.32
N PRO A 46 -12.85 7.95 -19.58
CA PRO A 46 -13.49 6.71 -20.05
C PRO A 46 -13.20 5.46 -19.23
N ARG A 47 -12.04 5.39 -18.56
CA ARG A 47 -11.67 4.24 -17.71
C ARG A 47 -11.23 4.61 -16.30
N HIS A 48 -11.19 5.90 -15.96
CA HIS A 48 -10.65 6.37 -14.69
C HIS A 48 -11.46 7.53 -14.11
N LEU A 49 -11.50 7.62 -12.79
CA LEU A 49 -12.06 8.74 -12.05
C LEU A 49 -10.92 9.43 -11.29
N LEU A 50 -10.60 10.66 -11.71
CA LEU A 50 -9.58 11.50 -11.08
C LEU A 50 -10.20 12.33 -9.95
N LEU A 51 -9.55 12.30 -8.79
CA LEU A 51 -9.89 13.09 -7.61
C LEU A 51 -8.79 14.13 -7.39
N LEU A 52 -9.21 15.39 -7.27
CA LEU A 52 -8.34 16.53 -6.97
C LEU A 52 -8.88 17.25 -5.74
N SER A 53 -8.01 17.86 -4.93
CA SER A 53 -8.42 18.88 -3.96
C SER A 53 -7.94 20.25 -4.44
N MET A 54 -8.44 21.32 -3.82
CA MET A 54 -7.98 22.67 -4.10
C MET A 54 -7.11 23.16 -2.94
N ASP A 55 -5.89 23.61 -3.23
CA ASP A 55 -5.16 24.46 -2.29
C ASP A 55 -5.71 25.88 -2.42
N HIS A 56 -6.49 26.32 -1.43
CA HIS A 56 -7.08 27.67 -1.45
C HIS A 56 -6.05 28.79 -1.29
N LYS A 57 -4.86 28.52 -0.75
CA LYS A 57 -3.79 29.51 -0.59
C LYS A 57 -3.10 29.76 -1.93
N GLU A 58 -2.73 28.68 -2.60
CA GLU A 58 -2.02 28.72 -3.88
C GLU A 58 -2.97 28.76 -5.10
N ARG A 59 -4.27 28.56 -4.89
CA ARG A 59 -5.32 28.43 -5.92
C ARG A 59 -4.99 27.37 -6.97
N ARG A 60 -4.40 26.25 -6.56
CA ARG A 60 -3.99 25.15 -7.44
C ARG A 60 -4.70 23.85 -7.09
N PHE A 61 -4.91 23.02 -8.12
CA PHE A 61 -5.38 21.65 -7.93
C PHE A 61 -4.25 20.75 -7.44
N LEU A 62 -4.51 20.04 -6.34
CA LEU A 62 -3.66 19.01 -5.76
C LEU A 62 -4.18 17.63 -6.15
N TYR A 63 -3.30 16.76 -6.63
CA TYR A 63 -3.64 15.37 -6.92
C TYR A 63 -3.96 14.60 -5.63
N GLN A 64 -5.15 13.98 -5.56
CA GLN A 64 -5.56 13.15 -4.42
C GLN A 64 -5.64 11.66 -4.78
N GLY A 65 -5.92 11.34 -6.03
CA GLY A 65 -5.92 9.95 -6.48
C GLY A 65 -6.58 9.77 -7.84
N LEU A 66 -6.25 8.63 -8.47
CA LEU A 66 -6.84 8.22 -9.74
C LEU A 66 -7.38 6.80 -9.59
N LEU A 67 -8.69 6.65 -9.67
CA LEU A 67 -9.38 5.39 -9.42
C LEU A 67 -9.75 4.72 -10.75
N PRO A 68 -9.42 3.44 -10.96
CA PRO A 68 -9.92 2.70 -12.12
C PRO A 68 -11.43 2.48 -12.01
N LEU A 69 -12.15 2.59 -13.13
CA LEU A 69 -13.58 2.25 -13.19
C LEU A 69 -13.82 0.74 -13.24
N SER A 70 -12.80 -0.04 -13.63
CA SER A 70 -12.88 -1.51 -13.62
C SER A 70 -13.06 -2.03 -12.20
N GLY A 71 -14.08 -2.84 -11.98
CA GLY A 71 -14.43 -3.37 -10.66
C GLY A 71 -15.01 -2.35 -9.68
N MET A 72 -15.17 -1.09 -10.07
CA MET A 72 -15.85 -0.08 -9.24
C MET A 72 -17.36 -0.34 -9.24
N SER A 73 -18.00 -0.03 -8.11
CA SER A 73 -19.44 -0.05 -7.94
C SER A 73 -19.94 1.33 -7.51
N VAL A 74 -21.15 1.68 -7.95
CA VAL A 74 -21.79 2.95 -7.61
C VAL A 74 -23.21 2.67 -7.17
N VAL A 75 -23.54 3.09 -5.96
CA VAL A 75 -24.84 2.83 -5.34
C VAL A 75 -25.49 4.16 -4.96
N CYS A 76 -26.78 4.30 -5.27
CA CYS A 76 -27.54 5.43 -4.76
C CYS A 76 -27.73 5.26 -3.25
N ALA A 77 -27.11 6.11 -2.45
CA ALA A 77 -27.26 6.06 -1.01
C ALA A 77 -28.69 6.46 -0.63
N GLN A 78 -29.33 5.67 0.24
CA GLN A 78 -30.63 6.00 0.84
C GLN A 78 -30.41 7.02 1.96
N SER A 79 -30.10 8.27 1.59
CA SER A 79 -30.02 9.39 2.53
C SER A 79 -31.36 10.13 2.54
N ASN A 80 -31.94 10.31 3.74
CA ASN A 80 -33.14 11.13 3.94
C ASN A 80 -32.88 12.63 3.72
N THR A 81 -31.62 13.06 3.60
CA THR A 81 -31.24 14.47 3.42
C THR A 81 -29.97 14.57 2.58
N GLY A 82 -30.10 14.57 1.25
CA GLY A 82 -29.00 14.99 0.35
C GLY A 82 -28.97 14.31 -1.01
N TYR A 83 -28.27 14.95 -1.96
CA TYR A 83 -28.03 14.42 -3.30
C TYR A 83 -26.75 13.58 -3.31
N THR A 84 -26.76 12.47 -2.57
CA THR A 84 -25.57 11.65 -2.36
C THR A 84 -25.60 10.32 -3.10
N PHE A 85 -24.42 9.81 -3.44
CA PHE A 85 -24.18 8.45 -3.94
C PHE A 85 -22.90 7.89 -3.32
N GLU A 86 -22.76 6.57 -3.29
CA GLU A 86 -21.55 5.92 -2.80
C GLU A 86 -20.77 5.34 -3.97
N ILE A 87 -19.44 5.53 -3.94
CA ILE A 87 -18.49 4.80 -4.78
C ILE A 87 -17.72 3.82 -3.89
N SER A 88 -17.55 2.59 -4.36
CA SER A 88 -16.77 1.57 -3.68
C SER A 88 -16.19 0.58 -4.69
N GLY A 89 -15.23 -0.22 -4.29
CA GLY A 89 -14.67 -1.27 -5.14
C GLY A 89 -13.68 -2.15 -4.38
N PRO A 90 -13.19 -3.24 -4.99
CA PRO A 90 -12.23 -4.15 -4.35
C PRO A 90 -11.00 -3.42 -3.78
N MET A 91 -10.60 -2.33 -4.44
CA MET A 91 -9.41 -1.52 -4.12
C MET A 91 -9.77 -0.03 -3.94
N ILE A 92 -11.02 0.25 -3.57
CA ILE A 92 -11.52 1.60 -3.32
C ILE A 92 -12.36 1.52 -2.06
N GLU A 93 -11.90 2.14 -0.98
CA GLU A 93 -12.73 2.28 0.22
C GLU A 93 -14.07 2.94 -0.12
N PRO A 94 -15.17 2.54 0.52
CA PRO A 94 -16.44 3.22 0.34
C PRO A 94 -16.30 4.72 0.63
N ARG A 95 -16.68 5.54 -0.34
CA ARG A 95 -16.73 6.99 -0.22
C ARG A 95 -18.11 7.49 -0.60
N GLN A 96 -18.72 8.26 0.28
CA GLN A 96 -19.97 8.94 0.01
C GLN A 96 -19.67 10.26 -0.69
N VAL A 97 -20.25 10.46 -1.87
CA VAL A 97 -20.11 11.67 -2.68
C VAL A 97 -21.40 12.46 -2.58
N SER A 98 -21.29 13.73 -2.20
CA SER A 98 -22.38 14.69 -2.11
C SER A 98 -22.32 15.67 -3.27
N CYS A 99 -23.35 15.64 -4.12
CA CYS A 99 -23.49 16.55 -5.27
C CYS A 99 -24.22 17.84 -4.89
N LEU A 100 -24.09 18.86 -5.73
CA LEU A 100 -24.76 20.16 -5.54
C LEU A 100 -26.26 20.08 -5.86
N SER A 101 -26.69 19.13 -6.69
CA SER A 101 -28.10 18.94 -7.06
C SER A 101 -28.49 17.47 -7.33
N SER A 102 -29.79 17.17 -7.27
CA SER A 102 -30.33 15.86 -7.65
C SER A 102 -30.05 15.50 -9.11
N SER A 103 -30.09 16.49 -9.99
CA SER A 103 -29.79 16.35 -11.42
C SER A 103 -28.34 15.95 -11.63
N GLU A 104 -27.41 16.65 -10.96
CA GLU A 104 -25.98 16.34 -11.00
C GLU A 104 -25.69 14.94 -10.45
N ARG A 105 -26.29 14.56 -9.31
CA ARG A 105 -26.19 13.19 -8.80
C ARG A 105 -26.62 12.16 -9.84
N SER A 106 -27.77 12.39 -10.48
CA SER A 106 -28.32 11.44 -11.47
C SER A 106 -27.43 11.33 -12.70
N LEU A 107 -26.84 12.45 -13.15
CA LEU A 107 -25.84 12.47 -14.23
C LEU A 107 -24.58 11.70 -13.82
N TRP A 108 -24.08 11.91 -12.60
CA TRP A 108 -22.92 11.18 -12.07
C TRP A 108 -23.12 9.68 -12.01
N ILE A 109 -24.24 9.25 -11.42
CA ILE A 109 -24.59 7.83 -11.33
C ILE A 109 -24.69 7.20 -12.72
N SER A 110 -25.43 7.85 -13.64
CA SER A 110 -25.64 7.34 -15.01
C SER A 110 -24.33 7.21 -15.79
N ALA A 111 -23.49 8.26 -15.76
CA ALA A 111 -22.21 8.24 -16.46
C ALA A 111 -21.24 7.21 -15.87
N LEU A 112 -21.16 7.12 -14.54
CA LEU A 112 -20.32 6.11 -13.88
C LEU A 112 -20.80 4.71 -14.18
N HIS A 113 -22.09 4.41 -14.07
CA HIS A 113 -22.65 3.08 -14.39
C HIS A 113 -22.32 2.66 -15.82
N LYS A 114 -22.51 3.56 -16.79
CA LYS A 114 -22.18 3.31 -18.18
C LYS A 114 -20.69 2.98 -18.37
N HIS A 115 -19.80 3.83 -17.86
CA HIS A 115 -18.36 3.66 -18.09
C HIS A 115 -17.74 2.53 -17.25
N ILE A 116 -18.31 2.21 -16.09
CA ILE A 116 -17.95 1.00 -15.32
C ILE A 116 -18.33 -0.24 -16.11
N GLN A 117 -19.56 -0.28 -16.67
CA GLN A 117 -20.00 -1.41 -17.49
C GLN A 117 -19.07 -1.59 -18.70
N GLU A 118 -18.78 -0.52 -19.44
CA GLU A 118 -17.85 -0.53 -20.58
C GLU A 118 -16.44 -0.98 -20.16
N ALA A 119 -15.93 -0.49 -19.02
CA ALA A 119 -14.61 -0.86 -18.50
C ALA A 119 -14.52 -2.32 -18.07
N ASN A 120 -15.62 -2.91 -17.58
CA ASN A 120 -15.73 -4.31 -17.17
C ASN A 120 -15.94 -5.26 -18.36
N THR A 121 -16.67 -4.84 -19.39
CA THR A 121 -16.93 -5.68 -20.58
C THR A 121 -15.76 -5.68 -21.57
N HIS A 122 -15.02 -4.57 -21.67
CA HIS A 122 -13.87 -4.46 -22.57
C HIS A 122 -12.54 -4.72 -21.85
N HIS A 123 -12.15 -5.99 -21.80
CA HIS A 123 -10.74 -6.41 -21.66
C HIS A 123 -9.95 -6.21 -22.99
N SER A 124 -10.21 -5.12 -23.73
CA SER A 124 -9.46 -4.85 -24.98
C SER A 124 -8.09 -4.22 -24.68
N PRO A 125 -6.99 -4.71 -25.27
CA PRO A 125 -5.61 -4.28 -25.00
C PRO A 125 -5.16 -3.04 -25.81
N VAL A 126 -6.06 -2.31 -26.46
CA VAL A 126 -5.71 -1.28 -27.46
C VAL A 126 -5.28 0.06 -26.85
N SER A 127 -5.38 0.22 -25.54
CA SER A 127 -4.67 1.24 -24.78
C SER A 127 -3.86 0.55 -23.69
N PRO A 128 -2.68 1.07 -23.28
CA PRO A 128 -1.95 0.48 -22.18
C PRO A 128 -2.90 0.47 -20.97
N ASN A 129 -3.42 -0.71 -20.61
CA ASN A 129 -4.25 -0.88 -19.44
C ASN A 129 -3.41 -0.39 -18.28
N ILE A 130 -3.77 0.78 -17.74
CA ILE A 130 -3.02 1.34 -16.64
C ILE A 130 -3.40 0.50 -15.43
N SER A 131 -2.52 -0.43 -15.10
CA SER A 131 -2.73 -1.37 -14.02
C SER A 131 -2.76 -0.60 -12.70
N ILE A 132 -3.66 -0.99 -11.80
CA ILE A 132 -3.78 -0.37 -10.49
C ILE A 132 -2.46 -0.36 -9.72
N LEU A 133 -1.66 -1.42 -9.86
CA LEU A 133 -0.31 -1.52 -9.29
C LEU A 133 0.60 -0.36 -9.71
N SER A 134 0.41 0.19 -10.92
CA SER A 134 1.20 1.34 -11.37
C SER A 134 0.95 2.62 -10.57
N TYR A 135 -0.22 2.74 -9.92
CA TYR A 135 -0.56 3.83 -9.02
C TYR A 135 -0.19 3.57 -7.57
N LEU A 136 -0.13 2.29 -7.18
CA LEU A 136 0.22 1.88 -5.82
C LEU A 136 1.73 1.91 -5.58
N ILE A 137 2.55 1.95 -6.64
CA ILE A 137 4.01 1.87 -6.57
C ILE A 137 4.68 3.12 -7.16
N PRO A 138 5.52 3.85 -6.38
CA PRO A 138 5.94 3.52 -5.02
C PRO A 138 4.85 3.78 -3.97
N CYS A 139 4.78 2.95 -2.94
CA CYS A 139 3.76 3.01 -1.89
C CYS A 139 4.17 3.98 -0.77
N ASP A 140 4.44 5.22 -1.14
CA ASP A 140 4.95 6.30 -0.27
C ASP A 140 3.88 6.90 0.65
N GLN A 141 2.61 6.78 0.29
CA GLN A 141 1.48 7.31 1.06
C GLN A 141 0.74 6.21 1.83
N PHE A 142 0.20 6.54 3.01
CA PHE A 142 -0.51 5.59 3.88
C PHE A 142 -1.66 4.87 3.14
N TRP A 143 -2.45 5.61 2.36
CA TRP A 143 -3.54 5.00 1.61
C TRP A 143 -3.03 4.03 0.55
N LYS A 144 -1.91 4.32 -0.15
CA LYS A 144 -1.30 3.40 -1.13
C LYS A 144 -0.83 2.12 -0.45
N LYS A 145 -0.19 2.22 0.71
CA LYS A 145 0.22 1.04 1.50
C LYS A 145 -0.97 0.15 1.85
N ARG A 146 -2.05 0.75 2.35
CA ARG A 146 -3.27 0.03 2.71
C ARG A 146 -3.96 -0.62 1.51
N GLU A 147 -4.06 0.10 0.39
CA GLU A 147 -4.60 -0.45 -0.85
C GLU A 147 -3.71 -1.55 -1.44
N LEU A 148 -2.38 -1.40 -1.36
CA LEU A 148 -1.43 -2.41 -1.81
C LEU A 148 -1.53 -3.69 -0.97
N ILE A 149 -1.72 -3.59 0.35
CA ILE A 149 -2.00 -4.75 1.20
C ILE A 149 -3.29 -5.46 0.76
N ARG A 150 -4.36 -4.72 0.45
CA ARG A 150 -5.60 -5.31 -0.09
C ARG A 150 -5.39 -5.96 -1.45
N TYR A 151 -4.62 -5.31 -2.33
CA TYR A 151 -4.28 -5.87 -3.63
C TYR A 151 -3.54 -7.21 -3.48
N LEU A 152 -2.49 -7.25 -2.66
CA LEU A 152 -1.67 -8.45 -2.46
C LEU A 152 -2.45 -9.62 -1.86
N THR A 153 -3.44 -9.34 -1.01
CA THR A 153 -4.28 -10.38 -0.40
C THR A 153 -5.44 -10.84 -1.29
N SER A 154 -5.81 -10.06 -2.31
CA SER A 154 -6.95 -10.36 -3.20
C SER A 154 -6.54 -10.85 -4.58
N CYS A 155 -5.35 -10.49 -5.06
CA CYS A 155 -4.87 -10.82 -6.40
C CYS A 155 -3.83 -11.96 -6.37
N PRO A 156 -3.76 -12.78 -7.42
CA PRO A 156 -2.77 -13.85 -7.50
C PRO A 156 -1.35 -13.28 -7.61
N ILE A 157 -0.45 -13.76 -6.76
CA ILE A 157 0.99 -13.47 -6.82
C ILE A 157 1.67 -14.60 -7.61
N GLN A 158 2.44 -14.24 -8.63
CA GLN A 158 3.13 -15.22 -9.47
C GLN A 158 4.28 -15.88 -8.71
N LYS A 159 4.51 -17.17 -8.98
CA LYS A 159 5.59 -17.98 -8.38
C LYS A 159 5.58 -17.99 -6.86
N TRP A 160 4.40 -17.87 -6.24
CA TRP A 160 4.29 -17.91 -4.79
C TRP A 160 4.75 -19.26 -4.22
N GLU A 161 5.62 -19.21 -3.21
CA GLU A 161 6.12 -20.38 -2.50
C GLU A 161 5.77 -20.35 -1.01
N GLY A 162 5.57 -21.53 -0.42
CA GLY A 162 5.28 -21.68 1.01
C GLY A 162 3.79 -21.62 1.36
N LYS A 163 3.47 -21.19 2.59
CA LYS A 163 2.10 -21.08 3.08
C LYS A 163 1.34 -20.01 2.28
N ALA A 164 0.06 -20.25 2.02
CA ALA A 164 -0.76 -19.28 1.30
C ALA A 164 -0.80 -17.94 2.05
N ILE A 165 -0.80 -16.82 1.32
CA ILE A 165 -0.69 -15.48 1.92
C ILE A 165 -1.75 -15.19 3.00
N HIS A 166 -2.96 -15.75 2.85
CA HIS A 166 -4.05 -15.62 3.84
C HIS A 166 -3.78 -16.35 5.16
N HIS A 167 -2.87 -17.32 5.18
CA HIS A 167 -2.44 -18.05 6.38
C HIS A 167 -1.16 -17.45 7.00
N MET A 168 -0.59 -16.39 6.43
CA MET A 168 0.61 -15.74 6.98
C MET A 168 0.30 -14.82 8.17
N GLY A 169 -0.97 -14.50 8.40
CA GLY A 169 -1.40 -13.51 9.40
C GLY A 169 -1.66 -12.14 8.78
N HIS A 170 -1.86 -11.14 9.63
CA HIS A 170 -2.05 -9.76 9.18
C HIS A 170 -0.71 -9.13 8.79
N VAL A 171 -0.70 -8.32 7.74
CA VAL A 171 0.48 -7.54 7.37
C VAL A 171 0.73 -6.48 8.45
N ILE A 172 1.92 -6.50 9.04
CA ILE A 172 2.37 -5.55 10.07
C ILE A 172 2.83 -4.26 9.39
N PHE A 173 3.66 -4.40 8.35
CA PHE A 173 4.24 -3.27 7.65
C PHE A 173 4.58 -3.63 6.20
N LEU A 174 4.58 -2.65 5.32
CA LEU A 174 5.00 -2.79 3.93
C LEU A 174 5.58 -1.47 3.42
N SER A 175 6.65 -1.58 2.62
CA SER A 175 7.19 -0.47 1.83
C SER A 175 7.90 -0.98 0.59
N THR A 176 8.11 -0.09 -0.37
CA THR A 176 9.08 -0.30 -1.45
C THR A 176 10.48 0.00 -0.92
N VAL A 177 11.45 -0.83 -1.30
CA VAL A 177 12.86 -0.70 -0.95
C VAL A 177 13.74 -0.98 -2.16
N GLN A 178 15.01 -0.61 -2.07
CA GLN A 178 16.06 -1.13 -2.92
C GLN A 178 16.79 -2.24 -2.15
N ALA A 179 16.81 -3.46 -2.71
CA ALA A 179 17.46 -4.61 -2.09
C ALA A 179 18.61 -5.10 -2.98
N ALA A 180 19.79 -5.31 -2.40
CA ALA A 180 20.96 -5.85 -3.09
C ALA A 180 21.57 -7.00 -2.28
N HIS A 181 22.06 -8.03 -2.98
CA HIS A 181 22.99 -8.99 -2.37
C HIS A 181 24.37 -8.33 -2.26
N THR A 182 25.08 -8.55 -1.16
CA THR A 182 26.37 -7.87 -0.90
C THR A 182 27.47 -8.21 -1.90
N ILE A 183 27.33 -9.32 -2.65
CA ILE A 183 28.32 -9.83 -3.59
C ILE A 183 28.10 -9.26 -5.00
N ASP A 184 26.85 -9.13 -5.44
CA ASP A 184 26.50 -8.65 -6.79
C ASP A 184 26.46 -7.12 -6.87
N GLY A 185 26.13 -6.44 -5.77
CA GLY A 185 26.15 -4.96 -5.68
C GLY A 185 25.04 -4.25 -6.48
N ASP A 186 24.24 -4.97 -7.27
CA ASP A 186 23.11 -4.42 -8.01
C ASP A 186 21.86 -4.35 -7.13
N PHE A 187 21.38 -3.11 -6.93
CA PHE A 187 20.14 -2.85 -6.21
C PHE A 187 18.93 -3.07 -7.12
N GLU A 188 17.99 -3.88 -6.65
CA GLU A 188 16.70 -4.10 -7.31
C GLU A 188 15.55 -3.52 -6.48
N GLU A 189 14.59 -2.91 -7.16
CA GLU A 189 13.37 -2.43 -6.52
C GLU A 189 12.50 -3.64 -6.08
N ARG A 190 12.26 -3.74 -4.78
CA ARG A 190 11.43 -4.78 -4.18
C ARG A 190 10.32 -4.16 -3.34
N ILE A 191 9.19 -4.85 -3.23
CA ILE A 191 8.19 -4.61 -2.19
C ILE A 191 8.54 -5.57 -1.06
N MET A 192 8.82 -5.02 0.13
CA MET A 192 8.97 -5.81 1.35
C MET A 192 7.66 -5.82 2.13
N VAL A 193 7.25 -7.01 2.56
CA VAL A 193 6.01 -7.23 3.33
C VAL A 193 6.33 -7.97 4.60
N LEU A 194 6.02 -7.35 5.74
CA LEU A 194 6.23 -7.94 7.05
C LEU A 194 4.97 -8.63 7.56
N PHE A 195 5.08 -9.93 7.81
CA PHE A 195 4.10 -10.73 8.55
C PHE A 195 4.63 -11.04 9.96
N PRO A 196 3.80 -11.57 10.87
CA PRO A 196 4.21 -11.86 12.25
C PRO A 196 5.39 -12.84 12.39
N GLU A 197 5.54 -13.76 11.44
CA GLU A 197 6.59 -14.79 11.47
C GLU A 197 7.55 -14.71 10.28
N ASP A 198 7.20 -13.98 9.22
CA ASP A 198 7.91 -14.01 7.95
C ASP A 198 8.07 -12.62 7.34
N LEU A 199 9.18 -12.43 6.63
CA LEU A 199 9.46 -11.28 5.79
C LEU A 199 9.45 -11.71 4.33
N VAL A 200 8.56 -11.12 3.52
CA VAL A 200 8.36 -11.49 2.12
C VAL A 200 8.91 -10.42 1.20
N PHE A 201 9.63 -10.85 0.15
CA PHE A 201 10.14 -9.99 -0.92
C PHE A 201 9.35 -10.27 -2.20
N LEU A 202 8.84 -9.20 -2.79
CA LEU A 202 8.10 -9.24 -4.04
C LEU A 202 8.73 -8.29 -5.05
N SER A 203 8.61 -8.61 -6.34
CA SER A 203 8.93 -7.69 -7.43
C SER A 203 7.69 -7.41 -8.26
N VAL A 204 7.76 -6.33 -9.03
CA VAL A 204 6.73 -5.97 -10.00
C VAL A 204 7.32 -6.08 -11.39
N ASP A 205 6.56 -6.58 -12.37
CA ASP A 205 6.99 -6.59 -13.77
C ASP A 205 7.20 -5.15 -14.31
N ALA A 206 7.92 -5.04 -15.42
CA ALA A 206 8.25 -3.75 -16.05
C ALA A 206 7.02 -2.90 -16.40
N HIS A 207 5.86 -3.53 -16.62
CA HIS A 207 4.62 -2.83 -16.93
C HIS A 207 3.74 -2.55 -15.70
N LYS A 208 4.19 -2.92 -14.50
CA LYS A 208 3.45 -2.82 -13.24
C LYS A 208 2.06 -3.46 -13.33
N THR A 209 1.94 -4.62 -13.98
CA THR A 209 0.70 -5.37 -14.18
C THR A 209 0.57 -6.61 -13.30
N SER A 210 1.68 -7.14 -12.79
CA SER A 210 1.73 -8.36 -12.01
C SER A 210 2.78 -8.28 -10.91
N VAL A 211 2.51 -8.97 -9.81
CA VAL A 211 3.45 -9.12 -8.68
C VAL A 211 4.01 -10.52 -8.71
N ILE A 212 5.32 -10.63 -8.53
CA ILE A 212 6.08 -11.88 -8.54
C ILE A 212 6.72 -12.06 -7.16
N HIS A 213 6.57 -13.25 -6.59
CA HIS A 213 7.26 -13.63 -5.36
C HIS A 213 8.74 -13.90 -5.64
N GLN A 214 9.61 -13.33 -4.83
CA GLN A 214 11.08 -13.45 -4.95
C GLN A 214 11.70 -14.24 -3.81
N GLY A 215 11.07 -14.22 -2.63
CA GLY A 215 11.56 -14.99 -1.49
C GLY A 215 10.79 -14.69 -0.22
N THR A 216 10.93 -15.60 0.75
CA THR A 216 10.37 -15.48 2.09
C THR A 216 11.46 -15.83 3.10
N LEU A 217 11.68 -14.96 4.09
CA LEU A 217 12.64 -15.14 5.16
C LEU A 217 11.91 -15.27 6.51
N PRO A 218 12.05 -16.39 7.22
CA PRO A 218 11.53 -16.53 8.57
C PRO A 218 12.20 -15.52 9.52
N LEU A 219 11.40 -14.77 10.29
CA LEU A 219 11.92 -13.74 11.21
C LEU A 219 12.78 -14.30 12.34
N ASN A 220 12.70 -15.61 12.62
CA ASN A 220 13.55 -16.28 13.61
C ASN A 220 14.92 -16.68 13.06
N ALA A 221 15.11 -16.65 11.73
CA ALA A 221 16.35 -17.04 11.06
C ALA A 221 17.16 -15.83 10.57
N ILE A 222 16.65 -14.61 10.78
CA ILE A 222 17.29 -13.37 10.33
C ILE A 222 17.62 -12.42 11.49
N HIS A 223 18.68 -11.66 11.30
CA HIS A 223 19.13 -10.59 12.17
C HIS A 223 19.30 -9.32 11.35
N VAL A 224 19.00 -8.17 11.96
CA VAL A 224 19.22 -6.87 11.34
C VAL A 224 20.39 -6.19 12.02
N GLU A 225 21.39 -5.86 11.21
CA GLU A 225 22.53 -5.05 11.63
C GLU A 225 22.39 -3.67 10.97
N GLU A 226 22.38 -2.62 11.80
CA GLU A 226 22.40 -1.26 11.29
C GLU A 226 23.81 -0.97 10.74
N SER A 227 23.87 -0.47 9.51
CA SER A 227 25.16 -0.17 8.88
C SER A 227 25.79 1.04 9.59
N LEU A 228 26.75 0.80 10.48
CA LEU A 228 27.42 1.84 11.30
C LEU A 228 28.30 2.81 10.48
N THR A 229 28.24 2.77 9.15
CA THR A 229 29.04 3.63 8.28
C THR A 229 28.40 5.00 8.08
N CYS A 230 28.66 5.91 9.04
CA CYS A 230 28.83 7.37 8.94
C CYS A 230 28.45 8.10 7.64
N ASN A 231 27.25 7.90 7.10
CA ASN A 231 26.66 8.68 6.01
C ASN A 231 25.14 8.54 6.18
N GLU A 232 24.37 9.59 5.91
CA GLU A 232 22.91 9.69 6.08
C GLU A 232 22.07 8.72 5.20
N ARG A 233 22.59 7.54 4.89
CA ARG A 233 21.91 6.49 4.13
C ARG A 233 20.97 5.73 5.04
N LEU A 234 19.73 5.62 4.59
CA LEU A 234 18.64 4.89 5.24
C LEU A 234 18.78 3.39 4.96
N GLU A 235 19.91 2.82 5.38
CA GLU A 235 20.36 1.49 4.98
C GLU A 235 20.58 0.58 6.18
N PHE A 236 20.09 -0.65 6.08
CA PHE A 236 20.37 -1.71 7.06
C PHE A 236 20.67 -3.03 6.36
N GLN A 237 21.35 -3.92 7.06
CA GLN A 237 21.71 -5.23 6.54
C GLN A 237 20.87 -6.32 7.19
N ILE A 238 20.34 -7.22 6.38
CA ILE A 238 19.70 -8.45 6.83
C ILE A 238 20.71 -9.59 6.69
N THR A 239 21.01 -10.26 7.80
CA THR A 239 21.91 -11.42 7.87
C THR A 239 21.16 -12.62 8.43
N GLY A 240 21.65 -13.83 8.17
CA GLY A 240 21.10 -15.06 8.75
C GLY A 240 22.10 -16.21 8.58
N ASP A 241 22.00 -17.24 9.43
CA ASP A 241 23.02 -18.30 9.51
C ASP A 241 23.22 -19.09 8.21
N LEU A 242 22.17 -19.17 7.38
CA LEU A 242 22.14 -19.97 6.15
C LEU A 242 21.75 -19.13 4.92
N MET A 243 22.01 -17.83 4.94
CA MET A 243 21.72 -16.97 3.80
C MET A 243 22.85 -15.97 3.56
N GLU A 244 22.92 -15.48 2.33
CA GLU A 244 23.81 -14.39 1.99
C GLU A 244 23.28 -13.08 2.58
N PRO A 245 24.14 -12.22 3.13
CA PRO A 245 23.73 -10.92 3.62
C PRO A 245 23.09 -10.09 2.51
N MET A 246 21.97 -9.45 2.84
CA MET A 246 21.25 -8.57 1.95
C MET A 246 21.28 -7.15 2.49
N LEU A 247 21.61 -6.19 1.62
CA LEU A 247 21.61 -4.78 1.93
C LEU A 247 20.27 -4.17 1.51
N ILE A 248 19.60 -3.51 2.44
CA ILE A 248 18.29 -2.89 2.22
C ILE A 248 18.42 -1.38 2.35
N LEU A 249 18.04 -0.66 1.31
CA LEU A 249 17.97 0.80 1.29
C LEU A 249 16.51 1.25 1.24
N CYS A 250 16.10 1.98 2.27
CA CYS A 250 14.77 2.53 2.42
C CYS A 250 14.62 3.85 1.66
N MET A 251 13.40 4.11 1.18
CA MET A 251 13.08 5.33 0.44
C MET A 251 12.86 6.54 1.35
N THR A 252 12.42 6.32 2.59
CA THR A 252 12.07 7.36 3.57
C THR A 252 12.61 7.03 4.96
N PRO A 253 12.95 8.05 5.79
CA PRO A 253 13.45 7.82 7.15
C PRO A 253 12.38 7.19 8.05
N GLU A 254 11.10 7.47 7.78
CA GLU A 254 9.99 6.82 8.45
C GLU A 254 9.96 5.32 8.15
N ASP A 255 10.16 4.90 6.89
CA ASP A 255 10.21 3.48 6.53
C ASP A 255 11.40 2.78 7.18
N TYR A 256 12.58 3.41 7.18
CA TYR A 256 13.76 2.88 7.88
C TYR A 256 13.49 2.62 9.35
N THR A 257 12.94 3.62 10.05
CA THR A 257 12.67 3.53 11.48
C THR A 257 11.67 2.40 11.78
N HIS A 258 10.61 2.25 10.97
CA HIS A 258 9.65 1.17 11.13
C HIS A 258 10.28 -0.21 10.89
N TRP A 259 11.08 -0.36 9.82
CA TRP A 259 11.74 -1.63 9.52
C TRP A 259 12.68 -2.06 10.64
N VAL A 260 13.57 -1.17 11.05
CA VAL A 260 14.53 -1.43 12.14
C VAL A 260 13.78 -1.76 13.43
N PHE A 261 12.76 -0.97 13.81
CA PHE A 261 11.96 -1.21 15.01
C PHE A 261 11.29 -2.59 15.02
N HIS A 262 10.70 -3.02 13.90
CA HIS A 262 9.97 -4.28 13.84
C HIS A 262 10.86 -5.51 13.67
N LEU A 263 12.01 -5.36 13.02
CA LEU A 263 12.93 -6.47 12.76
C LEU A 263 13.97 -6.67 13.87
N GLN A 264 14.29 -5.63 14.65
CA GLN A 264 15.15 -5.76 15.82
C GLN A 264 14.44 -6.52 16.94
N LYS A 265 14.79 -7.80 17.12
CA LYS A 265 14.44 -8.54 18.33
C LYS A 265 15.41 -8.19 19.45
N PRO A 266 14.95 -8.00 20.71
CA PRO A 266 15.87 -7.87 21.83
C PRO A 266 16.74 -9.12 21.92
N HIS A 267 18.06 -8.95 21.91
CA HIS A 267 19.00 -10.03 22.12
C HIS A 267 18.64 -10.75 23.41
N HIS A 268 18.14 -12.00 23.30
CA HIS A 268 18.19 -12.91 24.42
C HIS A 268 19.65 -13.30 24.58
N ILE A 269 20.37 -12.56 25.43
CA ILE A 269 21.67 -12.98 25.93
C ILE A 269 21.48 -14.39 26.50
N PRO A 270 22.17 -15.43 26.00
CA PRO A 270 22.20 -16.69 26.69
C PRO A 270 23.08 -16.46 27.92
N CYS A 271 22.48 -16.02 29.02
CA CYS A 271 23.11 -16.05 30.33
C CYS A 271 23.27 -17.52 30.74
N GLY A 272 24.31 -18.16 30.21
CA GLY A 272 24.88 -19.35 30.78
C GLY A 272 25.68 -18.98 32.01
N VAL A 273 25.07 -19.08 33.19
CA VAL A 273 25.68 -19.74 34.36
C VAL A 273 24.55 -20.35 35.19
N THR A 274 24.40 -21.66 35.08
CA THR A 274 23.62 -22.47 36.00
C THR A 274 24.32 -22.47 37.36
N LEU A 275 23.99 -21.53 38.26
CA LEU A 275 24.29 -21.69 39.67
C LEU A 275 23.23 -22.63 40.24
N HIS A 276 23.57 -23.92 40.32
CA HIS A 276 22.82 -24.89 41.12
C HIS A 276 22.62 -24.33 42.54
N PRO A 277 21.38 -24.29 43.06
CA PRO A 277 21.20 -24.07 44.49
C PRO A 277 21.69 -25.34 45.21
N PHE A 278 22.61 -25.16 46.15
CA PHE A 278 23.02 -26.21 47.09
C PHE A 278 21.79 -26.87 47.73
N PRO A 279 21.77 -28.21 47.90
CA PRO A 279 20.67 -28.87 48.59
C PRO A 279 20.65 -28.45 50.06
N SER A 280 19.54 -27.83 50.47
CA SER A 280 19.25 -27.49 51.86
C SER A 280 18.99 -28.75 52.67
N VAL A 281 19.78 -28.94 53.73
CA VAL A 281 19.60 -30.02 54.71
C VAL A 281 18.30 -29.78 55.50
N PRO A 282 17.37 -30.75 55.61
CA PRO A 282 16.19 -30.60 56.45
C PRO A 282 16.56 -30.68 57.93
N PRO A 283 16.13 -29.73 58.79
CA PRO A 283 16.32 -29.86 60.21
C PRO A 283 15.24 -30.74 60.85
N LYS A 284 15.70 -31.57 61.80
CA LYS A 284 14.99 -32.25 62.92
C LYS A 284 14.59 -33.72 62.69
N TYR A 285 15.36 -34.61 63.33
CA TYR A 285 14.89 -35.36 64.51
C TYR A 285 16.08 -36.01 65.24
N ARG A 286 16.26 -35.67 66.52
CA ARG A 286 16.91 -36.45 67.60
C ARG A 286 16.73 -35.60 68.87
N ARG A 287 15.79 -35.87 69.81
CA ARG A 287 15.86 -36.92 70.87
C ARG A 287 17.33 -37.08 71.32
N ARG A 288 17.75 -36.67 72.51
CA ARG A 288 17.18 -36.66 73.87
C ARG A 288 17.76 -35.48 74.63
#